data_AF-A0A2D4L5E7-F1
#
_entry.id   AF-A0A2D4L5E7-F1
#
_cell.length_a   1.000
_cell.length_b   1.000
_cell.length_c   1.000
_cell.angle_alpha   90.00
_cell.angle_beta   90.00
_cell.angle_gamma   90.00
#
_symmetry.space_group_name_H-M   'P 1'
#
loop_
_entity.id
_entity.type
_entity.pdbx_description
1 polymer ?
#
loop_
_entity_poly.entity_id
_entity_poly.type
_entity_poly.pdbx_seq_one_letter_code
_entity_poly.pdbx_strand_id
1 'polypeptide(L)'
;NLTGISVSSLSDNLFVLHVLHQDNKQKGDVVLQSDFVIETLTKIAVSANKVNSVNINQGSIKFTVGQGKEGIIDFTSGSELLIAKAKNGHLAVVAPRLNSR
;
A
#
# COMPACT_ATOMS: atom_id res chain seq x y z
N ASN A 1 -5.07 -16.33 -2.72
CA ASN A 1 -4.38 -16.17 -1.42
C ASN A 1 -4.20 -14.71 -0.98
N LEU A 2 -5.07 -13.78 -1.40
CA LEU A 2 -5.08 -12.42 -0.83
C LEU A 2 -5.59 -12.50 0.61
N THR A 3 -4.88 -11.91 1.56
CA THR A 3 -5.26 -11.89 2.99
C THR A 3 -5.93 -10.57 3.35
N GLY A 4 -5.46 -9.46 2.79
CA GLY A 4 -6.01 -8.13 2.99
C GLY A 4 -5.42 -7.09 2.04
N ILE A 5 -5.86 -5.85 2.21
CA ILE A 5 -5.44 -4.69 1.44
C ILE A 5 -5.11 -3.58 2.44
N SER A 6 -4.00 -2.88 2.26
CA SER A 6 -3.68 -1.69 3.06
C SER A 6 -3.49 -0.47 2.17
N VAL A 7 -4.02 0.66 2.63
CA VAL A 7 -3.89 1.98 2.01
C VAL A 7 -3.44 3.00 3.04
N SER A 8 -2.89 4.10 2.55
CA SER A 8 -2.68 5.28 3.37
C SER A 8 -3.97 6.11 3.49
N SER A 9 -4.06 6.96 4.50
CA SER A 9 -5.13 7.95 4.65
C SER A 9 -4.92 9.23 3.82
N LEU A 10 -3.92 9.27 2.93
CA LEU A 10 -3.55 10.42 2.10
C LEU A 10 -3.90 10.18 0.62
N SER A 11 -3.69 11.21 -0.20
CA SER A 11 -3.94 11.22 -1.65
C SER A 11 -2.73 10.76 -2.48
N ASP A 12 -2.11 9.64 -2.10
CA ASP A 12 -0.91 9.09 -2.77
C ASP A 12 -1.19 8.05 -3.88
N ASN A 13 -2.42 7.56 -4.00
CA ASN A 13 -2.83 6.55 -4.98
C ASN A 13 -2.12 5.18 -4.83
N LEU A 14 -1.44 4.92 -3.72
CA LEU A 14 -0.70 3.69 -3.45
C LEU A 14 -1.50 2.74 -2.57
N PHE A 15 -1.33 1.44 -2.79
CA PHE A 15 -1.92 0.40 -1.96
C PHE A 15 -1.04 -0.85 -1.93
N VAL A 16 -1.21 -1.65 -0.88
CA VAL A 16 -0.52 -2.93 -0.67
C VAL A 16 -1.55 -4.04 -0.73
N LEU A 17 -1.28 -5.04 -1.58
CA LEU A 17 -2.00 -6.31 -1.59
C LEU A 17 -1.24 -7.31 -0.74
N HIS A 18 -1.83 -7.71 0.39
CA HIS A 18 -1.23 -8.69 1.29
C HIS A 18 -1.55 -10.10 0.81
N VAL A 19 -0.53 -10.95 0.70
CA VAL A 19 -0.70 -12.34 0.25
C VAL A 19 -0.21 -13.31 1.30
N LEU A 20 -0.94 -14.42 1.47
CA LEU A 20 -0.51 -15.48 2.36
C LEU A 20 0.77 -16.11 1.81
N HIS A 21 1.84 -16.03 2.60
CA HIS A 21 3.13 -16.61 2.27
C HIS A 21 3.27 -17.97 2.97
N GLN A 22 3.04 -19.06 2.22
CA GLN A 22 3.10 -20.42 2.78
C GLN A 22 4.47 -21.10 2.59
N ASP A 23 5.27 -20.62 1.63
CA ASP A 23 6.61 -21.12 1.32
C ASP A 23 7.49 -19.93 0.92
N ASN A 24 8.74 -19.92 1.40
CA ASN A 24 9.77 -18.92 1.12
C ASN A 24 10.10 -18.74 -0.38
N LYS A 25 9.63 -19.66 -1.22
CA LYS A 25 9.72 -19.57 -2.69
C LYS A 25 8.60 -18.74 -3.35
N GLN A 26 7.51 -18.48 -2.64
CA GLN A 26 6.40 -17.70 -3.17
C GLN A 26 6.71 -16.20 -3.15
N LYS A 27 6.04 -15.41 -4.00
CA LYS A 27 6.17 -13.96 -3.95
C LYS A 27 5.50 -13.42 -2.68
N GLY A 28 6.03 -12.32 -2.15
CA GLY A 28 5.42 -11.61 -1.03
C GLY A 28 4.32 -10.65 -1.49
N ASP A 29 3.96 -9.74 -0.59
CA ASP A 29 3.04 -8.63 -0.82
C ASP A 29 3.49 -7.78 -2.02
N VAL A 30 2.50 -7.14 -2.64
CA VAL A 30 2.73 -6.30 -3.81
C VAL A 30 2.26 -4.88 -3.51
N VAL A 31 3.16 -3.92 -3.73
CA VAL A 31 2.88 -2.49 -3.66
C VAL A 31 2.54 -2.01 -5.06
N LEU A 32 1.37 -1.38 -5.24
CA LEU A 32 0.86 -0.93 -6.54
C LEU A 32 0.34 0.50 -6.43
N GLN A 33 0.34 1.20 -7.57
CA GLN A 33 -0.27 2.51 -7.73
C GLN A 33 -1.39 2.43 -8.77
N SER A 34 -2.47 3.18 -8.58
CA SER A 34 -3.52 3.34 -9.58
C SER A 34 -4.12 4.74 -9.51
N ASP A 35 -4.22 5.42 -10.66
CA ASP A 35 -4.91 6.71 -10.75
C ASP A 35 -6.41 6.62 -10.43
N PHE A 36 -6.97 5.40 -10.50
CA PHE A 36 -8.36 5.09 -10.15
C PHE A 36 -8.40 4.23 -8.88
N VAL A 37 -7.66 4.62 -7.84
CA VAL A 37 -7.44 3.82 -6.62
C VAL A 37 -8.74 3.34 -5.97
N ILE A 38 -9.76 4.20 -5.85
CA ILE A 38 -11.04 3.84 -5.23
C ILE A 38 -11.77 2.76 -6.05
N GLU A 39 -11.84 2.92 -7.36
CA GLU A 39 -12.48 1.94 -8.25
C GLU A 39 -11.72 0.61 -8.23
N THR A 40 -10.38 0.68 -8.34
CA THR A 40 -9.47 -0.47 -8.35
C THR A 40 -9.64 -1.28 -7.06
N LEU A 41 -9.57 -0.63 -5.91
CA LEU A 41 -9.66 -1.28 -4.61
C LEU A 41 -11.05 -1.86 -4.36
N THR A 42 -12.11 -1.14 -4.74
CA THR A 42 -13.48 -1.64 -4.59
C THR A 42 -13.68 -2.89 -5.43
N LYS A 43 -13.26 -2.88 -6.71
CA LYS A 43 -13.35 -4.05 -7.60
C LYS A 43 -12.56 -5.24 -7.06
N ILE A 44 -11.33 -5.03 -6.58
CA ILE A 44 -10.50 -6.10 -6.00
C ILE A 44 -11.14 -6.64 -4.71
N ALA A 45 -11.54 -5.77 -3.79
CA ALA A 45 -12.09 -6.17 -2.49
C ALA A 45 -13.39 -6.96 -2.65
N VAL A 46 -14.28 -6.56 -3.56
CA VAL A 46 -15.51 -7.31 -3.86
C VAL A 46 -15.17 -8.64 -4.53
N SER A 47 -14.36 -8.63 -5.59
CA SER A 47 -14.04 -9.85 -6.36
C SER A 47 -13.28 -10.90 -5.55
N ALA A 48 -12.46 -10.47 -4.59
CA ALA A 48 -11.68 -11.35 -3.71
C ALA A 48 -12.39 -11.69 -2.40
N ASN A 49 -13.62 -11.19 -2.17
CA ASN A 49 -14.34 -11.31 -0.90
C ASN A 49 -13.52 -10.79 0.32
N LYS A 50 -12.96 -9.59 0.18
CA LYS A 50 -12.09 -8.89 1.15
C LYS A 50 -12.58 -7.49 1.52
N VAL A 51 -13.88 -7.23 1.37
CA VAL A 51 -14.50 -5.94 1.72
C VAL A 51 -14.24 -5.53 3.18
N ASN A 52 -14.19 -6.48 4.10
CA ASN A 52 -13.91 -6.25 5.53
C ASN A 52 -12.42 -6.34 5.87
N SER A 53 -11.53 -6.39 4.87
CA SER A 53 -10.09 -6.56 5.05
C SER A 53 -9.30 -5.48 4.34
N VAL A 54 -9.89 -4.27 4.26
CA VAL A 54 -9.23 -3.06 3.76
C VAL A 54 -8.84 -2.19 4.96
N ASN A 55 -7.55 -1.98 5.17
CA ASN A 55 -6.99 -1.21 6.29
C ASN A 55 -6.52 0.16 5.82
N ILE A 56 -6.92 1.22 6.51
CA ILE A 56 -6.48 2.60 6.24
C ILE A 56 -5.49 3.00 7.33
N ASN A 57 -4.25 3.32 6.95
CA ASN A 57 -3.15 3.63 7.87
C ASN A 57 -2.75 5.11 7.79
N GLN A 58 -2.52 5.75 8.95
CA GLN A 58 -2.23 7.18 9.07
C GLN A 58 -0.73 7.55 9.08
N GLY A 59 0.17 6.57 8.96
CA GLY A 59 1.61 6.83 9.06
C GLY A 59 2.44 5.90 8.20
N SER A 60 2.45 4.61 8.52
CA SER A 60 3.23 3.63 7.77
C SER A 60 2.46 2.34 7.51
N ILE A 61 2.90 1.62 6.48
CA ILE A 61 2.41 0.29 6.15
C ILE A 61 3.60 -0.65 6.14
N LYS A 62 3.47 -1.76 6.87
CA LYS A 62 4.39 -2.90 6.79
C LYS A 62 3.92 -3.87 5.73
N PHE A 63 4.86 -4.45 4.99
CA PHE A 63 4.57 -5.45 3.97
C PHE A 63 5.69 -6.47 3.89
N THR A 64 5.35 -7.70 3.49
CA THR A 64 6.33 -8.77 3.32
C THR A 64 6.83 -8.80 1.89
N VAL A 65 8.13 -8.61 1.65
CA VAL A 65 8.75 -8.87 0.34
C VAL A 65 9.14 -10.35 0.22
N GLY A 66 9.60 -10.76 -0.97
CA GLY A 66 10.03 -12.15 -1.22
C GLY A 66 11.04 -12.65 -0.17
N GLN A 67 10.97 -13.96 0.14
CA GLN A 67 11.77 -14.63 1.18
C GLN A 67 11.47 -14.18 2.62
N GLY A 68 10.28 -13.62 2.89
CA GLY A 68 9.84 -13.28 4.24
C GLY A 68 10.48 -12.02 4.85
N LYS A 69 11.26 -11.25 4.07
CA LYS A 69 11.82 -9.97 4.54
C LYS A 69 10.69 -8.95 4.69
N GLU A 70 10.78 -8.08 5.70
CA GLU A 70 9.81 -7.00 5.92
C GLU A 70 10.27 -5.71 5.24
N GLY A 71 9.34 -5.01 4.59
CA GLY A 71 9.49 -3.65 4.10
C GLY A 71 8.52 -2.70 4.81
N ILE A 72 8.88 -1.42 4.87
CA ILE A 72 8.06 -0.35 5.44
C ILE A 72 7.87 0.74 4.39
N ILE A 73 6.64 1.22 4.28
CA ILE A 73 6.29 2.44 3.53
C ILE A 73 5.93 3.52 4.54
N ASP A 74 6.61 4.66 4.51
CA ASP A 74 6.31 5.82 5.34
C ASP A 74 5.60 6.89 4.50
N PHE A 75 4.46 7.38 4.99
CA PHE A 75 3.62 8.35 4.30
C PHE A 75 3.67 9.72 4.97
N THR A 76 3.80 10.76 4.17
CA THR A 76 3.77 12.17 4.59
C THR A 76 3.02 13.01 3.57
N SER A 77 2.54 14.20 3.96
CA SER A 77 1.88 15.12 3.02
C SER A 77 2.83 16.22 2.55
N GLY A 78 2.84 16.54 1.26
CA GLY A 78 3.63 17.60 0.63
C GLY A 78 2.92 18.29 -0.53
N SER A 79 3.68 19.01 -1.35
CA SER A 79 3.16 19.77 -2.51
C SER A 79 2.95 18.91 -3.76
N GLU A 80 3.71 17.84 -3.92
CA GLU A 80 3.69 16.96 -5.08
C GLU A 80 3.85 15.50 -4.68
N LEU A 81 3.52 14.59 -5.60
CA LEU A 81 3.66 13.16 -5.38
C LEU A 81 5.12 12.76 -5.57
N LEU A 82 5.74 12.22 -4.52
CA LEU A 82 7.09 11.67 -4.60
C LEU A 82 7.14 10.30 -3.96
N ILE A 83 7.73 9.35 -4.67
CA ILE A 83 7.95 7.97 -4.20
C ILE A 83 9.43 7.66 -4.37
N ALA A 84 10.13 7.45 -3.27
CA ALA A 84 11.57 7.20 -3.29
C ALA A 84 12.02 6.28 -2.15
N LYS A 85 13.15 5.60 -2.34
CA LYS A 85 13.79 4.88 -1.23
C LYS A 85 14.53 5.85 -0.33
N ALA A 86 14.16 5.91 0.94
CA ALA A 86 14.83 6.73 1.94
C ALA A 86 16.17 6.11 2.40
N LYS A 87 17.02 6.92 3.04
CA LYS A 87 18.35 6.48 3.53
C LYS A 87 18.26 5.37 4.59
N ASN A 88 17.16 5.31 5.33
CA ASN A 88 16.87 4.24 6.30
C ASN A 88 16.40 2.93 5.63
N GLY A 89 16.27 2.91 4.30
CA GLY A 89 15.84 1.74 3.54
C GLY A 89 14.32 1.62 3.34
N HIS A 90 13.52 2.46 3.97
CA HIS A 90 12.06 2.48 3.79
C HIS A 90 11.68 3.08 2.44
N LEU A 91 10.47 2.77 1.96
CA LEU A 91 9.85 3.49 0.86
C LEU A 91 9.19 4.75 1.41
N ALA A 92 9.72 5.92 1.10
CA ALA A 92 9.12 7.19 1.49
C ALA A 92 8.14 7.66 0.41
N VAL A 93 6.93 7.98 0.84
CA VAL A 93 5.83 8.50 0.01
C VAL A 93 5.42 9.87 0.51
N VAL A 94 5.49 10.85 -0.37
CA VAL A 94 4.97 12.20 -0.15
C VAL A 94 3.70 12.34 -0.98
N ALA A 95 2.55 12.48 -0.33
CA ALA A 95 1.25 12.65 -0.97
C ALA A 95 0.95 14.15 -1.19
N PRO A 96 0.46 14.56 -2.38
CA PRO A 96 0.01 15.94 -2.59
C PRO A 96 -1.13 16.28 -1.63
N ARG A 97 -1.09 17.46 -1.00
CA ARG A 97 -2.24 18.00 -0.28
C ARG A 97 -3.30 18.45 -1.28
N LEU A 98 -4.47 17.84 -1.24
CA LEU A 98 -5.64 18.40 -1.90
C LEU A 98 -6.04 19.67 -1.15
N ASN A 99 -6.06 20.81 -1.82
CA ASN A 99 -6.55 22.05 -1.21
C ASN A 99 -8.00 21.83 -0.77
N SER A 100 -8.27 21.99 0.52
CA SER A 100 -9.62 22.09 1.04
C SER A 100 -10.27 23.30 0.38
N ARG A 101 -11.23 23.07 -0.52
CA ARG A 101 -12.09 24.13 -1.03
C ARG A 101 -12.99 24.65 0.08
#